data_AF-A0A4P5QET8-F1
#
_entry.id   AF-A0A4P5QET8-F1
#
_cell.length_a   1.000
_cell.length_b   1.000
_cell.length_c   1.000
_cell.angle_alpha   90.00
_cell.angle_beta   90.00
_cell.angle_gamma   90.00
#
_symmetry.space_group_name_H-M   'P 1'
#
loop_
_entity.id
_entity.type
_entity.pdbx_description
1 polymer ?
#
loop_
_entity_poly.entity_id
_entity_poly.type
_entity_poly.pdbx_seq_one_letter_code
_entity_poly.pdbx_strand_id
1 'polypeptide(L)' 'MSTVKRDVKHSVAGKSPTFQIRITPELKAQFEVAAKDAGMSLGNWLKTLGRKELERLESNIKIN' A
#
# COMPACT_ATOMS: atom_id res chain seq x y z
N MET A 1 24.66 -8.89 -17.30
CA MET A 1 23.51 -8.00 -17.61
C MET A 1 22.23 -8.82 -17.50
N SER A 2 21.67 -8.94 -16.29
CA SER A 2 20.48 -9.77 -16.05
C SER A 2 19.23 -8.90 -16.10
N THR A 3 18.49 -8.98 -17.21
CA THR A 3 17.23 -8.28 -17.42
C THR A 3 16.12 -8.98 -16.63
N VAL A 4 15.98 -8.59 -15.36
CA VAL A 4 14.82 -8.94 -14.54
C VAL A 4 13.57 -8.43 -15.27
N LYS A 5 12.74 -9.37 -15.76
CA LYS A 5 11.44 -9.11 -16.38
C LYS A 5 10.52 -8.51 -15.32
N ARG A 6 10.38 -7.18 -15.31
CA ARG A 6 9.39 -6.50 -14.47
C ARG A 6 8.05 -6.52 -15.19
N ASP A 7 7.01 -6.91 -14.46
CA ASP A 7 5.62 -6.90 -14.90
C ASP A 7 5.25 -5.47 -15.35
N VAL A 8 4.98 -5.29 -16.65
CA VAL A 8 4.62 -3.99 -17.21
C VAL A 8 3.16 -3.73 -16.90
N LYS A 9 2.91 -3.07 -15.77
CA LYS A 9 1.57 -2.55 -15.46
C LYS A 9 1.23 -1.45 -16.46
N HIS A 10 0.38 -1.76 -17.44
CA HIS A 10 -0.22 -0.78 -18.33
C HIS A 10 -1.15 0.12 -17.50
N SER A 11 -0.62 1.27 -17.05
CA SER A 11 -1.38 2.28 -16.32
C SER A 11 -2.32 3.01 -17.26
N VAL A 12 -3.54 2.49 -17.40
CA VAL A 12 -4.66 3.20 -18.01
C VAL A 12 -5.19 4.20 -16.99
N ALA A 13 -5.35 5.46 -17.43
CA ALA A 13 -5.96 6.59 -16.73
C ALA A 13 -5.08 7.32 -15.68
N GLY A 14 -4.43 8.41 -16.15
CA GLY A 14 -4.01 9.56 -15.35
C GLY A 14 -2.90 9.29 -14.32
N LYS A 15 -2.11 10.32 -14.01
CA LYS A 15 -1.21 10.25 -12.84
C LYS A 15 -2.11 10.04 -11.62
N SER A 16 -2.07 8.85 -11.01
CA SER A 16 -2.78 8.62 -9.76
C SER A 16 -2.37 9.71 -8.75
N PRO A 17 -3.33 10.29 -8.01
CA PRO A 17 -3.02 11.36 -7.08
C PRO A 17 -2.00 10.88 -6.04
N THR A 18 -0.96 11.69 -5.82
CA THR A 18 0.14 11.34 -4.91
C THR A 18 -0.32 11.52 -3.46
N PHE A 19 -0.20 10.46 -2.66
CA PHE A 19 -0.42 10.51 -1.22
C PHE A 19 0.91 10.83 -0.52
N GLN A 20 1.06 12.04 0.01
CA GLN A 20 2.25 12.44 0.77
C GLN A 20 1.98 12.29 2.27
N ILE A 21 2.83 11.52 2.95
CA ILE A 21 2.74 11.31 4.40
C ILE A 21 4.04 11.83 5.03
N ARG A 22 3.92 12.66 6.07
CA ARG A 22 5.05 13.05 6.92
C ARG A 22 5.03 12.19 8.18
N ILE A 23 6.02 11.31 8.32
CA ILE A 23 6.24 10.46 9.48
C ILE A 23 7.70 10.50 9.89
N THR A 24 7.99 10.12 11.13
CA THR A 24 9.37 9.96 11.60
C THR A 24 10.07 8.83 10.84
N PRO A 25 11.41 8.92 10.66
CA PRO A 25 12.17 7.90 9.94
C PRO A 25 12.12 6.53 10.64
N GLU A 26 11.98 6.51 11.96
CA GLU A 26 11.81 5.29 12.74
C GLU A 26 10.51 4.56 12.39
N LEU A 27 9.39 5.29 12.34
CA LEU A 27 8.10 4.70 11.98
C LEU A 27 8.09 4.20 10.52
N LYS A 28 8.76 4.93 9.62
CA LYS A 28 8.96 4.49 8.23
C LYS A 28 9.70 3.15 8.17
N ALA A 29 10.74 2.97 8.98
CA ALA A 29 11.48 1.71 9.03
C ALA A 29 10.59 0.55 9.49
N GLN A 30 9.75 0.77 10.52
CA GLN A 30 8.79 -0.24 10.98
C GLN A 30 7.81 -0.64 9.87
N PHE A 31 7.30 0.33 9.10
CA PHE A 31 6.41 0.03 7.98
C PHE A 31 7.12 -0.70 6.83
N GLU A 32 8.39 -0.39 6.56
CA GLU A 32 9.16 -1.10 5.54
C GLU A 32 9.43 -2.56 5.93
N VAL A 33 9.70 -2.84 7.21
CA VAL A 33 9.85 -4.20 7.71
C VAL A 33 8.55 -4.99 7.53
N ALA A 34 7.41 -4.42 7.95
CA ALA A 34 6.11 -5.06 7.81
C ALA A 34 5.69 -5.25 6.34
N ALA A 35 6.00 -4.28 5.47
CA ALA A 35 5.74 -4.39 4.04
C ALA A 35 6.60 -5.48 3.37
N LYS A 36 7.88 -5.59 3.79
CA LYS A 36 8.81 -6.62 3.30
C LYS A 36 8.38 -8.01 3.74
N ASP A 37 7.93 -8.17 4.99
CA ASP A 37 7.37 -9.42 5.52
C ASP A 37 6.13 -9.86 4.71
N ALA A 38 5.26 -8.89 4.37
CA ALA A 38 4.11 -9.12 3.51
C ALA A 38 4.47 -9.28 2.00
N GLY A 39 5.75 -9.28 1.63
CA GLY A 39 6.22 -9.48 0.26
C GLY A 39 5.83 -8.38 -0.73
N MET A 40 5.58 -7.16 -0.27
CA MET A 40 5.07 -6.06 -1.12
C MET A 40 5.76 -4.72 -0.84
N SER A 41 5.60 -3.75 -1.76
CA SER A 41 6.13 -2.40 -1.56
C SER A 41 5.35 -1.66 -0.48
N LEU A 42 6.02 -0.76 0.26
CA LEU A 42 5.42 0.07 1.31
C LEU A 42 4.09 0.73 0.89
N GLY A 43 4.03 1.29 -0.32
CA GLY A 43 2.82 1.92 -0.84
C GLY A 43 1.68 0.94 -1.12
N ASN A 44 1.98 -0.28 -1.58
CA ASN A 44 0.96 -1.32 -1.75
C ASN A 44 0.50 -1.88 -0.41
N TRP A 45 1.42 -2.01 0.56
CA TRP A 45 1.11 -2.42 1.92
C TRP A 45 0.15 -1.46 2.61
N LEU A 46 0.42 -0.16 2.55
CA LEU A 46 -0.47 0.89 3.08
C LEU A 46 -1.85 0.86 2.40
N LYS A 47 -1.91 0.63 1.09
CA LYS A 47 -3.20 0.52 0.36
C LYS A 47 -4.01 -0.69 0.84
N THR A 48 -3.36 -1.83 1.09
CA THR A 48 -4.02 -3.02 1.62
C THR A 48 -4.53 -2.79 3.04
N LEU A 49 -3.72 -2.14 3.88
CA LEU A 49 -4.10 -1.80 5.25
C LEU A 49 -5.32 -0.88 5.29
N GLY A 50 -5.32 0.19 4.48
CA GLY A 50 -6.47 1.09 4.36
C GLY A 50 -7.73 0.38 3.85
N ARG A 51 -7.59 -0.53 2.87
CA ARG A 51 -8.73 -1.31 2.35
C ARG A 51 -9.34 -2.23 3.41
N LYS A 52 -8.51 -2.97 4.14
CA LYS A 52 -8.98 -3.84 5.23
C LYS A 52 -9.69 -3.07 6.32
N GLU A 53 -9.19 -1.87 6.65
CA GLU A 53 -9.82 -1.02 7.64
C GLU A 53 -11.16 -0.46 7.14
N LEU A 54 -11.26 -0.08 5.87
CA LEU A 54 -12.54 0.30 5.26
C LEU A 54 -13.53 -0.86 5.26
N GLU A 55 -13.11 -2.07 4.89
CA GLU A 55 -13.94 -3.28 4.95
C GLU A 55 -14.43 -3.55 6.40
N ARG A 56 -13.57 -3.35 7.40
CA ARG A 56 -13.91 -3.46 8.82
C ARG A 56 -14.97 -2.42 9.21
N LEU A 57 -14.81 -1.17 8.79
CA LEU A 57 -15.75 -0.08 9.08
C LEU A 57 -17.09 -0.27 8.36
N GLU A 58 -17.08 -0.65 7.08
CA GLU A 58 -18.28 -0.96 6.30
C GLU A 58 -19.05 -2.14 6.88
N SER A 59 -18.35 -3.18 7.34
CA SER A 59 -18.97 -4.31 8.05
C SER A 59 -19.62 -3.88 9.36
N ASN A 60 -19.10 -2.83 10.00
CA ASN A 60 -19.66 -2.26 11.24
C ASN A 60 -20.87 -1.35 10.98
N ILE A 61 -20.98 -0.77 9.78
CA ILE A 61 -22.11 0.08 9.38
C ILE A 61 -23.31 -0.78 8.95
N LYS A 62 -23.10 -1.97 8.38
CA LYS A 62 -24.18 -2.88 7.94
C LYS A 62 -24.92 -3.59 9.08
N ILE A 63 -24.49 -3.45 10.33
CA ILE A 63 -25.09 -4.09 11.52
C ILE A 63 -25.97 -3.11 12.33
N ASN A 64 -26.19 -1.89 11.85
CA ASN A 64 -27.15 -0.94 12.44
C ASN A 64 -28.37 -0.71 11.54
#